data_AF-A0A7R9Q8E2-F1
#
_entry.id   AF-A0A7R9Q8E2-F1
#
_cell.length_a   1.000
_cell.length_b   1.000
_cell.length_c   1.000
_cell.angle_alpha   90.00
_cell.angle_beta   90.00
_cell.angle_gamma   90.00
#
_symmetry.space_group_name_H-M   'P 1'
#
loop_
_entity.id
_entity.type
_entity.pdbx_description
1 polymer ?
#
loop_
_entity_poly.entity_id
_entity_poly.type
_entity_poly.pdbx_seq_one_letter_code
_entity_poly.pdbx_strand_id
1 'polypeptide(L)'
;QVLICVFYRRAEPGLSKVSEVGTTAGTLAVNDRTTLAFVSGLGFGLMAGAFSLTNILADSVGPGTVGLNGDSHYFFLCSSFTTLAFILLHTFWGVIFFKACDNRNYFLIAYVFATHLIVSGITFVNQSQLYMLSVVLIYAVTVITSVFAFHSAGGSLNTLKQVLSRQ
;
A
#
# COMPACT_ATOMS: atom_id res chain seq x y z
N GLN A 1 2.45 -7.27 8.77
CA GLN A 1 2.41 -5.84 9.15
C GLN A 1 2.33 -5.64 10.66
N VAL A 2 1.36 -6.23 11.38
CA VAL A 2 1.23 -6.08 12.85
C VAL A 2 2.52 -6.41 13.60
N LEU A 3 3.16 -7.55 13.29
CA LEU A 3 4.43 -7.96 13.90
C LEU A 3 5.56 -6.94 13.67
N ILE A 4 5.60 -6.31 12.49
CA ILE A 4 6.61 -5.31 12.13
C ILE A 4 6.41 -4.04 12.99
N CYS A 5 5.17 -3.57 13.16
CA CYS A 5 4.88 -2.46 14.07
C CYS A 5 5.28 -2.79 15.52
N VAL A 6 4.98 -4.01 16.00
CA VAL A 6 5.34 -4.44 17.36
C VAL A 6 6.85 -4.51 17.54
N PHE A 7 7.57 -5.10 16.58
CA PHE A 7 9.03 -5.18 16.61
C PHE A 7 9.65 -3.78 16.59
N TYR A 8 9.15 -2.89 15.74
CA TYR A 8 9.61 -1.51 15.66
C TYR A 8 9.41 -0.76 16.98
N ARG A 9 8.22 -0.85 17.59
CA ARG A 9 7.94 -0.24 18.91
C ARG A 9 8.85 -0.75 20.02
N ARG A 10 9.35 -1.99 19.91
CA ARG A 10 10.32 -2.56 20.86
C ARG A 10 11.76 -2.10 20.57
N ALA A 11 12.10 -1.83 19.30
CA ALA A 11 13.41 -1.35 18.89
C ALA A 11 13.60 0.17 19.06
N GLU A 12 12.52 0.94 18.96
CA GLU A 12 12.49 2.41 19.09
C GLU A 12 13.18 2.97 20.36
N PRO A 13 12.95 2.44 21.58
CA PRO A 13 13.66 2.94 22.78
C PRO A 13 15.17 2.65 22.77
N GLY A 14 15.63 1.66 22.00
CA GLY A 14 17.07 1.42 21.79
C GLY A 14 17.67 2.37 20.76
N LEU A 15 16.94 2.60 19.66
CA LEU A 15 17.40 3.45 18.55
C LEU A 15 17.43 4.93 18.94
N SER A 16 16.45 5.40 19.72
CA SER A 16 16.39 6.78 20.22
C SER A 16 17.58 7.12 21.12
N LYS A 17 18.01 6.20 22.00
CA LYS A 17 19.19 6.40 22.86
C LYS A 17 20.50 6.52 22.09
N VAL A 18 20.60 5.85 20.93
CA VAL A 18 21.77 5.94 20.04
C VAL A 18 21.70 7.20 19.17
N SER A 19 20.49 7.60 18.77
CA SER A 19 20.26 8.81 17.96
C SER A 19 20.40 10.12 18.76
N GLU A 20 20.14 10.13 20.06
CA GLU A 20 20.22 11.33 20.92
C GLU A 20 21.64 11.92 21.02
N VAL A 21 22.67 11.12 20.72
CA VAL A 21 24.07 11.56 20.67
C VAL A 21 24.37 12.42 19.43
N GLY A 22 23.46 12.49 18.43
CA GLY A 22 23.65 13.24 17.19
C GLY A 22 22.42 14.01 16.74
N THR A 23 22.27 15.25 17.22
CA THR A 23 21.53 16.37 16.57
C THR A 23 19.99 16.45 16.74
N THR A 24 19.53 17.61 17.23
CA THR A 24 18.16 18.22 17.16
C THR A 24 16.97 17.26 16.92
N ALA A 25 16.53 16.61 18.00
CA ALA A 25 15.76 15.37 17.99
C ALA A 25 14.23 15.44 17.66
N GLY A 26 13.63 16.62 17.55
CA GLY A 26 12.16 16.72 17.45
C GLY A 26 11.59 16.47 16.05
N THR A 27 12.17 17.09 15.03
CA THR A 27 11.59 17.15 13.66
C THR A 27 12.14 16.05 12.74
N LEU A 28 13.39 15.62 12.95
CA LEU A 28 14.01 14.53 12.18
C LEU A 28 13.38 13.17 12.54
N ALA A 29 13.13 12.92 13.83
CA ALA A 29 12.56 11.66 14.30
C ALA A 29 11.14 11.38 13.78
N VAL A 30 10.35 12.41 13.43
CA VAL A 30 9.01 12.25 12.84
C VAL A 30 9.10 11.92 11.34
N ASN A 31 10.06 12.51 10.64
CA ASN A 31 10.34 12.21 9.24
C ASN A 31 10.91 10.79 9.07
N ASP A 32 11.76 10.34 10.00
CA ASP A 32 12.29 8.99 9.99
C ASP A 32 11.19 7.94 10.20
N ARG A 33 10.24 8.17 11.12
CA ARG A 33 9.13 7.24 11.36
C ARG A 33 8.20 7.10 10.16
N THR A 34 7.82 8.22 9.54
CA THR A 34 6.92 8.21 8.37
C THR A 34 7.60 7.59 7.15
N THR A 35 8.90 7.84 6.97
CA THR A 35 9.72 7.21 5.94
C THR A 35 9.82 5.70 6.16
N LEU A 36 10.10 5.24 7.38
CA LEU A 36 10.17 3.81 7.70
C LEU A 36 8.82 3.11 7.55
N ALA A 37 7.73 3.76 7.95
CA ALA A 37 6.36 3.27 7.73
C ALA A 37 6.05 3.10 6.23
N PHE A 38 6.46 4.08 5.42
CA PHE A 38 6.32 4.03 3.97
C PHE A 38 7.15 2.91 3.34
N VAL A 39 8.45 2.81 3.67
CA VAL A 39 9.35 1.78 3.12
C VAL A 39 8.90 0.38 3.53
N SER A 40 8.45 0.18 4.77
CA SER A 40 7.96 -1.12 5.22
C SER A 40 6.64 -1.54 4.55
N GLY A 41 5.72 -0.60 4.32
CA GLY A 41 4.50 -0.83 3.54
C GLY A 41 4.80 -1.17 2.09
N LEU A 42 5.71 -0.41 1.47
CA LEU A 42 6.14 -0.59 0.09
C LEU A 42 6.87 -1.93 -0.11
N GLY A 43 7.78 -2.31 0.79
CA GLY A 43 8.49 -3.59 0.73
C GLY A 43 7.55 -4.79 0.85
N PHE A 44 6.54 -4.70 1.73
CA PHE A 44 5.51 -5.75 1.84
C PHE A 44 4.68 -5.86 0.56
N GLY A 45 4.24 -4.73 0.00
CA GLY A 45 3.51 -4.68 -1.27
C GLY A 45 4.31 -5.25 -2.44
N LEU A 46 5.58 -4.84 -2.59
CA LEU A 46 6.47 -5.32 -3.65
C LEU A 46 6.72 -6.83 -3.56
N MET A 47 6.97 -7.38 -2.37
CA MET A 47 7.21 -8.81 -2.21
C MET A 47 5.97 -9.63 -2.58
N ALA A 48 4.79 -9.21 -2.10
CA ALA A 48 3.53 -9.85 -2.43
C ALA A 48 3.18 -9.74 -3.92
N GLY A 49 3.41 -8.55 -4.50
CA GLY A 49 3.19 -8.29 -5.92
C GLY A 49 4.15 -9.09 -6.82
N ALA A 50 5.42 -9.19 -6.46
CA ALA A 50 6.40 -9.99 -7.19
C ALA A 50 6.01 -11.47 -7.19
N PHE A 51 5.56 -12.01 -6.06
CA PHE A 51 5.08 -13.39 -5.99
C PHE A 51 3.84 -13.63 -6.88
N SER A 52 2.89 -12.69 -6.87
CA SER A 52 1.68 -12.79 -7.71
C SER A 52 1.98 -12.64 -9.21
N LEU A 53 2.86 -11.71 -9.59
CA LEU A 53 3.20 -11.47 -11.00
C LEU A 53 4.07 -12.57 -11.59
N THR A 54 5.00 -13.13 -10.81
CA THR A 54 5.91 -14.17 -11.31
C THR A 54 5.14 -15.39 -11.84
N ASN A 55 4.06 -15.79 -11.17
CA ASN A 55 3.22 -16.90 -11.61
C ASN A 55 2.54 -16.59 -12.96
N ILE A 56 1.94 -15.41 -13.09
CA ILE A 56 1.24 -15.00 -14.32
C ILE A 56 2.21 -14.76 -15.47
N LEU A 57 3.40 -14.24 -15.16
CA LEU A 57 4.44 -13.98 -16.15
C LEU A 57 5.04 -15.28 -16.68
N ALA A 58 5.26 -16.28 -15.81
CA ALA A 58 5.71 -17.61 -16.22
C ALA A 58 4.73 -18.28 -17.20
N ASP A 59 3.43 -18.18 -16.94
CA ASP A 59 2.39 -18.71 -17.83
C ASP A 59 2.32 -17.94 -19.17
N SER A 60 2.67 -16.65 -19.18
CA SER A 60 2.67 -15.81 -20.39
C SER A 60 3.86 -16.04 -21.35
N VAL A 61 4.96 -16.63 -20.86
CA VAL A 61 6.17 -16.92 -21.66
C VAL A 61 6.03 -18.27 -22.39
N GLY A 62 5.07 -19.11 -22.02
CA GLY A 62 4.74 -20.32 -22.75
C GLY A 62 4.09 -20.03 -24.11
N PRO A 63 4.21 -20.93 -25.11
CA PRO A 63 3.61 -20.74 -26.44
C PRO A 63 2.06 -20.78 -26.45
N GLY A 64 1.43 -21.00 -25.30
CA GLY A 64 -0.03 -20.90 -25.12
C GLY A 64 -0.40 -19.49 -24.69
N THR A 65 -0.79 -18.63 -25.64
CA THR A 65 -1.40 -17.34 -25.29
C THR A 65 -2.74 -17.59 -24.60
N VAL A 66 -2.94 -16.99 -23.43
CA VAL A 66 -4.27 -16.81 -22.82
C VAL A 66 -5.21 -16.22 -23.89
N GLY A 67 -6.17 -17.01 -24.37
CA GLY A 67 -6.99 -16.68 -25.55
C GLY A 67 -7.45 -17.86 -26.40
N LEU A 68 -6.82 -19.04 -26.28
CA LEU A 68 -7.22 -20.24 -27.03
C LEU A 68 -8.60 -20.81 -26.62
N ASN A 69 -9.12 -20.45 -25.43
CA ASN A 69 -10.42 -20.88 -24.90
C ASN A 69 -11.45 -19.74 -24.74
N GLY A 70 -11.25 -18.59 -25.38
CA GLY A 70 -12.23 -17.48 -25.37
C GLY A 70 -12.05 -16.41 -24.30
N ASP A 71 -10.92 -16.39 -23.59
CA ASP A 71 -10.56 -15.29 -22.69
C ASP A 71 -9.99 -14.08 -23.46
N SER A 72 -10.22 -12.89 -22.91
CA SER A 72 -9.85 -11.62 -23.55
C SER A 72 -8.33 -11.38 -23.56
N HIS A 73 -7.80 -10.86 -24.68
CA HIS A 73 -6.40 -10.40 -24.81
C HIS A 73 -5.95 -9.40 -23.72
N TYR A 74 -6.90 -8.76 -23.03
CA TYR A 74 -6.63 -7.82 -21.94
C TYR A 74 -6.28 -8.49 -20.61
N PHE A 75 -6.38 -9.81 -20.48
CA PHE A 75 -6.13 -10.53 -19.22
C PHE A 75 -4.76 -10.22 -18.61
N PHE A 76 -3.71 -10.23 -19.42
CA PHE A 76 -2.34 -9.94 -18.97
C PHE A 76 -2.18 -8.48 -18.53
N LEU A 77 -2.79 -7.55 -19.27
CA LEU A 77 -2.77 -6.12 -18.98
C LEU A 77 -3.54 -5.81 -17.68
N CYS A 78 -4.77 -6.32 -17.55
CA CYS A 78 -5.59 -6.20 -16.35
C CYS A 78 -4.91 -6.81 -15.13
N SER A 79 -4.26 -7.96 -15.27
CA SER A 79 -3.49 -8.59 -14.19
C SER A 79 -2.32 -7.71 -13.73
N SER A 80 -1.56 -7.15 -14.66
CA SER A 80 -0.45 -6.23 -14.38
C SER A 80 -0.90 -4.98 -13.62
N PHE A 81 -1.97 -4.33 -14.10
CA PHE A 81 -2.55 -3.15 -13.43
C PHE A 81 -3.14 -3.49 -12.06
N THR A 82 -3.77 -4.65 -11.92
CA THR A 82 -4.29 -5.13 -10.64
C THR A 82 -3.15 -5.30 -9.64
N THR A 83 -2.04 -5.95 -10.03
CA THR A 83 -0.91 -6.11 -9.11
C THR A 83 -0.27 -4.77 -8.72
N LEU A 84 -0.13 -3.83 -9.66
CA LEU A 84 0.32 -2.48 -9.35
C LEU A 84 -0.59 -1.80 -8.31
N ALA A 85 -1.90 -1.89 -8.50
CA ALA A 85 -2.87 -1.35 -7.55
C ALA A 85 -2.71 -1.98 -6.16
N PHE A 86 -2.51 -3.30 -6.08
CA PHE A 86 -2.23 -4.00 -4.83
C PHE A 86 -0.95 -3.53 -4.13
N ILE A 87 0.14 -3.31 -4.87
CA ILE A 87 1.40 -2.79 -4.32
C ILE A 87 1.18 -1.40 -3.71
N LEU A 88 0.50 -0.50 -4.44
CA LEU A 88 0.19 0.84 -3.97
C LEU A 88 -0.71 0.82 -2.74
N LEU A 89 -1.75 -0.01 -2.77
CA LEU A 89 -2.71 -0.14 -1.68
C LEU A 89 -2.05 -0.69 -0.41
N HIS A 90 -1.17 -1.69 -0.52
CA HIS A 90 -0.34 -2.17 0.59
C HIS A 90 0.59 -1.10 1.16
N THR A 91 1.11 -0.23 0.30
CA THR A 91 1.93 0.91 0.73
C THR A 91 1.10 1.90 1.55
N PHE A 92 -0.08 2.29 1.06
CA PHE A 92 -0.98 3.20 1.78
C PHE A 92 -1.50 2.60 3.09
N TRP A 93 -1.89 1.32 3.09
CA TRP A 93 -2.27 0.61 4.31
C TRP A 93 -1.13 0.55 5.32
N GLY A 94 0.11 0.32 4.88
CA GLY A 94 1.28 0.35 5.76
C GLY A 94 1.45 1.70 6.46
N VAL A 95 1.36 2.81 5.73
CA VAL A 95 1.45 4.17 6.29
C VAL A 95 0.34 4.45 7.29
N ILE A 96 -0.92 4.15 6.92
CA ILE A 96 -2.09 4.34 7.80
C ILE A 96 -1.96 3.47 9.06
N PHE A 97 -1.54 2.22 8.91
CA PHE A 97 -1.39 1.27 10.01
C PHE A 97 -0.33 1.72 11.01
N PHE A 98 0.83 2.18 10.54
CA PHE A 98 1.87 2.73 11.42
C PHE A 98 1.40 3.97 12.16
N LYS A 99 0.68 4.89 11.49
CA LYS A 99 0.11 6.07 12.13
C LYS A 99 -0.95 5.70 13.18
N ALA A 100 -1.77 4.69 12.90
CA ALA A 100 -2.77 4.18 13.82
C ALA A 100 -2.13 3.48 15.04
N CYS A 101 -1.03 2.76 14.83
CA CYS A 101 -0.21 2.13 15.86
C CYS A 101 0.36 3.19 16.84
N ASP A 102 0.83 4.32 16.31
CA ASP A 102 1.40 5.45 17.06
C ASP A 102 0.33 6.16 17.89
N ASN A 103 -0.80 6.52 17.26
CA ASN A 103 -1.89 7.22 17.92
C ASN A 103 -2.82 6.29 18.74
N ARG A 104 -2.49 5.00 18.86
CA ARG A 104 -3.33 3.91 19.42
C ARG A 104 -4.79 3.93 18.94
N ASN A 105 -5.03 4.41 17.72
CA ASN A 105 -6.38 4.53 17.20
C ASN A 105 -6.81 3.22 16.53
N TYR A 106 -7.46 2.36 17.31
CA TYR A 106 -7.95 1.06 16.84
C TYR A 106 -8.97 1.17 15.69
N PHE A 107 -9.66 2.31 15.53
CA PHE A 107 -10.58 2.52 14.41
C PHE A 107 -9.84 2.53 13.06
N LEU A 108 -8.67 3.18 12.96
CA LEU A 108 -7.88 3.16 11.73
C LEU A 108 -7.33 1.76 11.43
N ILE A 109 -6.98 1.01 12.47
CA ILE A 109 -6.54 -0.39 12.31
C ILE A 109 -7.69 -1.22 11.74
N ALA A 110 -8.90 -1.11 12.32
CA ALA A 110 -10.09 -1.80 11.82
C ALA A 110 -10.43 -1.40 10.38
N TYR A 111 -10.28 -0.12 10.01
CA TYR A 111 -10.47 0.36 8.64
C TYR A 111 -9.51 -0.31 7.64
N VAL A 112 -8.22 -0.43 7.99
CA VAL A 112 -7.23 -1.11 7.14
C VAL A 112 -7.62 -2.58 6.92
N PHE A 113 -8.02 -3.30 7.97
CA PHE A 113 -8.47 -4.69 7.83
C PHE A 113 -9.75 -4.81 7.00
N ALA A 114 -10.72 -3.92 7.21
CA ALA A 114 -11.97 -3.92 6.46
C ALA A 114 -11.73 -3.66 4.97
N THR A 115 -10.95 -2.63 4.63
CA THR A 115 -10.62 -2.31 3.23
C THR A 115 -9.80 -3.41 2.57
N HIS A 116 -8.92 -4.08 3.32
CA HIS A 116 -8.19 -5.25 2.84
C HIS A 116 -9.11 -6.41 2.50
N LEU A 117 -10.09 -6.73 3.36
CA LEU A 117 -11.07 -7.78 3.09
C LEU A 117 -11.97 -7.43 1.89
N ILE A 118 -12.40 -6.17 1.77
CA ILE A 118 -13.22 -5.70 0.64
C ILE A 118 -12.46 -5.87 -0.68
N VAL A 119 -11.20 -5.43 -0.76
CA VAL A 119 -10.40 -5.58 -1.98
C VAL A 119 -10.10 -7.05 -2.32
N SER A 120 -9.84 -7.89 -1.31
CA SER A 120 -9.73 -9.35 -1.53
C SER A 120 -11.04 -9.94 -2.06
N GLY A 121 -12.19 -9.49 -1.56
CA GLY A 121 -13.51 -9.89 -2.06
C GLY A 121 -13.76 -9.45 -3.51
N ILE A 122 -13.44 -8.20 -3.85
CA ILE A 122 -13.56 -7.68 -5.23
C ILE A 122 -12.67 -8.47 -6.19
N THR A 123 -11.48 -8.87 -5.73
CA THR A 123 -10.54 -9.67 -6.54
C THR A 123 -11.01 -11.11 -6.70
N PHE A 124 -11.73 -11.68 -5.74
CA PHE A 124 -12.36 -12.98 -5.91
C PHE A 124 -13.47 -12.95 -6.99
N VAL A 125 -14.24 -11.87 -7.04
CA VAL A 125 -15.26 -11.64 -8.09
C VAL A 125 -14.65 -11.40 -9.47
N ASN A 126 -13.38 -10.95 -9.56
CA ASN A 126 -12.66 -10.84 -10.84
C ASN A 126 -12.56 -12.19 -11.57
N GLN A 127 -12.58 -13.30 -10.84
CA GLN A 127 -12.50 -14.66 -11.39
C GLN A 127 -13.79 -15.09 -12.12
N SER A 128 -14.91 -14.37 -11.95
CA SER A 128 -16.18 -14.63 -12.65
C SER A 128 -16.36 -13.78 -13.93
N GLN A 129 -15.27 -13.48 -14.64
CA GLN A 129 -15.19 -12.81 -15.95
C GLN A 129 -15.56 -11.30 -16.03
N LEU A 130 -15.71 -10.60 -14.91
CA LEU A 130 -15.94 -9.14 -14.87
C LEU A 130 -14.63 -8.33 -14.71
N TYR A 131 -13.63 -8.61 -15.55
CA TYR A 131 -12.28 -8.06 -15.41
C TYR A 131 -12.22 -6.53 -15.36
N MET A 132 -12.97 -5.85 -16.24
CA MET A 132 -12.93 -4.39 -16.34
C MET A 132 -13.55 -3.71 -15.12
N LEU A 133 -14.66 -4.26 -14.60
CA LEU A 133 -15.36 -3.69 -13.45
C LEU A 133 -14.52 -3.81 -12.17
N SER A 134 -13.92 -4.99 -11.94
CA SER A 134 -13.10 -5.23 -10.76
C SER A 134 -11.85 -4.34 -10.74
N VAL A 135 -11.18 -4.15 -11.88
CA VAL A 135 -10.01 -3.25 -11.99
C VAL A 135 -10.39 -1.81 -11.64
N VAL A 136 -11.50 -1.29 -12.19
CA VAL A 136 -11.96 0.08 -11.90
C VAL A 136 -12.30 0.25 -10.41
N LEU A 137 -12.98 -0.72 -9.81
CA LEU A 137 -13.32 -0.70 -8.39
C LEU A 137 -12.07 -0.72 -7.49
N ILE A 138 -11.09 -1.57 -7.80
CA ILE A 138 -9.83 -1.65 -7.06
C ILE A 138 -9.09 -0.31 -7.15
N TYR A 139 -9.01 0.30 -8.34
CA TYR A 139 -8.40 1.62 -8.51
C TYR A 139 -9.15 2.73 -7.75
N ALA A 140 -10.48 2.71 -7.74
CA ALA A 140 -11.27 3.66 -6.96
C ALA A 140 -10.95 3.55 -5.46
N VAL A 141 -10.87 2.32 -4.92
CA VAL A 141 -10.46 2.09 -3.52
C VAL A 141 -9.04 2.57 -3.28
N THR A 142 -8.11 2.35 -4.22
CA THR A 142 -6.73 2.84 -4.12
C THR A 142 -6.65 4.36 -4.06
N VAL A 143 -7.43 5.08 -4.87
CA VAL A 143 -7.48 6.56 -4.83
C VAL A 143 -8.05 7.05 -3.49
N ILE A 144 -9.15 6.45 -3.01
CA ILE A 144 -9.75 6.81 -1.71
C ILE A 144 -8.75 6.58 -0.57
N THR A 145 -8.08 5.42 -0.57
CA THR A 145 -7.09 5.07 0.45
C THR A 145 -5.86 5.98 0.37
N SER A 146 -5.46 6.41 -0.83
CA SER A 146 -4.37 7.37 -1.04
C SER A 146 -4.68 8.74 -0.43
N VAL A 147 -5.90 9.26 -0.65
CA VAL A 147 -6.34 10.53 -0.05
C VAL A 147 -6.37 10.41 1.48
N PHE A 148 -6.86 9.28 2.02
CA PHE A 148 -6.84 9.00 3.45
C PHE A 148 -5.44 8.91 4.03
N ALA A 149 -4.49 8.30 3.31
CA ALA A 149 -3.09 8.22 3.70
C ALA A 149 -2.44 9.62 3.69
N PHE A 150 -2.72 10.44 2.69
CA PHE A 150 -2.23 11.82 2.61
C PHE A 150 -2.73 12.67 3.78
N HIS A 151 -4.01 12.55 4.12
CA HIS A 151 -4.58 13.22 5.28
C HIS A 151 -3.97 12.71 6.60
N SER A 152 -3.76 11.39 6.71
CA SER A 152 -3.14 10.76 7.89
C SER A 152 -1.67 11.16 8.08
N ALA A 153 -0.97 11.50 7.00
CA ALA A 153 0.40 12.02 7.02
C ALA A 153 0.48 13.52 7.37
N GLY A 154 -0.66 14.20 7.59
CA GLY A 154 -0.71 15.63 7.90
C GLY A 154 -0.78 16.54 6.68
N GLY A 155 -0.99 15.97 5.49
CA GLY A 155 -1.22 16.73 4.26
C GLY A 155 -2.62 17.35 4.25
N SER A 156 -2.69 18.66 4.03
CA SER A 156 -3.95 19.39 3.78
C SER A 156 -3.91 20.02 2.39
N LEU A 157 -5.08 20.35 1.84
CA LEU A 157 -5.19 21.13 0.58
C LEU A 157 -4.43 22.46 0.68
N ASN A 158 -4.32 23.02 1.89
CA ASN A 158 -3.51 24.21 2.15
C ASN A 158 -2.00 23.95 1.99
N THR A 159 -1.51 22.76 2.36
CA THR A 159 -0.11 22.35 2.16
C THR A 159 0.20 22.18 0.68
N LEU A 160 -0.73 21.57 -0.07
CA LEU A 160 -0.65 21.43 -1.53
C LEU A 160 -0.64 22.81 -2.21
N LYS A 161 -1.53 23.71 -1.78
CA LYS A 161 -1.57 25.09 -2.29
C LYS A 161 -0.30 25.87 -1.97
N GLN A 162 0.29 25.68 -0.78
CA GLN A 162 1.56 26.29 -0.38
C GLN A 162 2.75 25.78 -1.22
N VAL A 163 2.82 24.48 -1.51
CA VAL A 163 3.85 23.89 -2.39
C VAL A 163 3.68 24.41 -3.82
N LEU A 164 2.45 24.44 -4.33
CA LEU A 164 2.15 24.94 -5.67
C LEU A 164 2.45 26.44 -5.81
N SER A 165 2.24 27.23 -4.74
CA SER A 165 2.58 28.66 -4.72
C SER A 165 4.06 28.97 -4.52
N ARG A 166 4.87 27.95 -4.17
CA ARG A 166 6.33 28.05 -4.00
C ARG A 166 7.11 27.65 -5.26
N GLN A 167 6.44 27.13 -6.29
CA GLN A 167 6.98 26.99 -7.65
C GLN A 167 6.73 28.26 -8.46
#